data_AF-A0A8J8J8Y5-F1
#
_entry.id   AF-A0A8J8J8Y5-F1
#
_cell.length_a   1.000
_cell.length_b   1.000
_cell.length_c   1.000
_cell.angle_alpha   90.00
_cell.angle_beta   90.00
_cell.angle_gamma   90.00
#
_symmetry.space_group_name_H-M   'P 1'
#
loop_
_entity.id
_entity.type
_entity.pdbx_description
1 polymer ?
#
loop_
_entity_poly.entity_id
_entity_poly.type
_entity_poly.pdbx_seq_one_letter_code
_entity_poly.pdbx_strand_id
1 'polypeptide(L)'
;MEISPTLLFALMVVAALTSIQFYKGRKLNLQLMQHYLRSIEEVVKPEDKDYVWLGGYIGFRAVYKVNRDNIRKFEYTLTLLPRHSLLYFPVALLTSRHDKIYFVIRPFAEIKREAHLIQKGYYRLSPNIENEDFLQRETIEIAGKEYEALYEKKRDVIKLKELVESLSNPHNVKHVSLTPKTNVFYVLMKPEPDTIERDVEKLVRFVNEKLRESAFSS
;
A
#
# COMPACT_ATOMS: atom_id res chain seq x y z
N MET A 1 27.75 41.18 -8.10
CA MET A 1 27.99 39.84 -8.69
C MET A 1 27.40 39.87 -10.09
N GLU A 2 28.25 39.97 -11.11
CA GLU A 2 27.76 40.05 -12.50
C GLU A 2 27.26 38.67 -12.94
N ILE A 3 26.03 38.59 -13.44
CA ILE A 3 25.47 37.35 -13.97
C ILE A 3 26.11 37.13 -15.34
N SER A 4 26.98 36.11 -15.44
CA SER A 4 27.58 35.78 -16.73
C SER A 4 26.52 35.26 -17.72
N PRO A 5 26.66 35.55 -19.03
CA PRO A 5 25.75 35.01 -20.04
C PRO A 5 25.63 33.48 -20.00
N THR A 6 26.73 32.80 -19.67
CA THR A 6 26.77 31.33 -19.49
C THR A 6 25.89 30.88 -18.32
N LEU A 7 25.93 31.58 -17.19
CA LEU A 7 25.09 31.28 -16.03
C LEU A 7 23.61 31.51 -16.36
N LEU A 8 23.29 32.60 -17.05
CA LEU A 8 21.93 32.89 -17.49
C LEU A 8 21.40 31.80 -18.42
N PHE A 9 22.19 31.39 -19.41
CA PHE A 9 21.83 30.31 -20.33
C PHE A 9 21.61 28.98 -19.58
N ALA A 10 22.49 28.62 -18.63
CA ALA A 10 22.34 27.41 -17.83
C ALA A 10 21.02 27.42 -17.02
N LEU A 11 20.68 28.55 -16.40
CA LEU A 11 19.41 28.70 -15.67
C LEU A 11 18.20 28.56 -16.59
N MET A 12 18.25 29.13 -17.79
CA MET A 12 17.18 28.97 -18.79
C MET A 12 16.99 27.50 -19.20
N VAL A 13 18.08 26.77 -19.43
CA VAL A 13 18.03 25.34 -19.76
C VAL A 13 17.41 24.54 -18.61
N VAL A 14 17.85 24.78 -17.37
CA VAL A 14 17.27 24.11 -16.19
C VAL A 14 15.78 24.43 -16.06
N ALA A 15 15.37 25.69 -16.22
CA ALA A 15 13.97 26.09 -16.15
C ALA A 15 13.10 25.43 -17.24
N ALA A 16 13.63 25.30 -18.46
CA ALA A 16 12.94 24.60 -19.54
C ALA A 16 12.78 23.10 -19.22
N LEU A 17 13.85 22.45 -18.75
CA LEU A 17 13.83 21.03 -18.39
C LEU A 17 12.88 20.74 -17.22
N THR A 18 12.89 21.56 -16.17
CA THR A 18 11.98 21.40 -15.03
C THR A 18 10.53 21.57 -15.45
N SER A 19 10.24 22.54 -16.33
CA SER A 19 8.90 22.76 -16.87
C SER A 19 8.41 21.56 -17.69
N ILE A 20 9.23 21.04 -18.60
CA ILE A 20 8.89 19.85 -19.40
C ILE A 20 8.65 18.64 -18.49
N GLN A 21 9.54 18.41 -17.52
CA GLN A 21 9.40 17.30 -16.58
C GLN A 21 8.12 17.42 -15.75
N PHE A 22 7.77 18.64 -15.32
CA PHE A 22 6.57 18.88 -14.54
C PHE A 22 5.31 18.39 -15.27
N TYR A 23 5.10 18.80 -16.52
CA TYR A 23 3.92 18.39 -17.28
C TYR A 23 3.91 16.89 -17.59
N LYS A 24 5.05 16.31 -17.98
CA LYS A 24 5.15 14.87 -18.26
C LYS A 24 4.88 14.03 -17.02
N GLY A 25 5.56 14.34 -15.91
CA GLY A 25 5.42 13.63 -14.64
C GLY A 25 4.03 13.78 -14.03
N ARG A 26 3.44 14.98 -14.12
CA ARG A 26 2.05 15.24 -13.71
C ARG A 26 1.08 14.36 -14.49
N LYS A 27 1.19 14.34 -15.83
CA LYS A 27 0.32 13.54 -16.69
C LYS A 27 0.40 12.05 -16.32
N LEU A 28 1.60 11.52 -16.16
CA LEU A 28 1.81 10.12 -15.78
C LEU A 28 1.20 9.79 -14.41
N ASN A 29 1.47 10.60 -13.37
CA ASN A 29 0.89 10.34 -12.06
C ASN A 29 -0.64 10.43 -12.06
N LEU A 30 -1.23 11.39 -12.78
CA LEU A 30 -2.69 11.48 -12.94
C LEU A 30 -3.28 10.24 -13.61
N GLN A 31 -2.63 9.75 -14.68
CA GLN A 31 -3.05 8.52 -15.36
C GLN A 31 -2.97 7.31 -14.43
N LEU A 32 -1.88 7.17 -13.66
CA LEU A 32 -1.73 6.09 -12.69
C LEU A 32 -2.81 6.14 -11.61
N MET A 33 -3.04 7.31 -11.02
CA MET A 33 -4.08 7.46 -9.98
C MET A 33 -5.47 7.10 -10.53
N GLN A 34 -5.80 7.56 -11.74
CA GLN A 34 -7.07 7.24 -12.38
C GLN A 34 -7.20 5.74 -12.68
N HIS A 35 -6.11 5.10 -13.13
CA HIS A 35 -6.07 3.66 -13.39
C HIS A 35 -6.32 2.86 -12.11
N TYR A 36 -5.54 3.12 -11.05
CA TYR A 36 -5.70 2.43 -9.77
C TYR A 36 -7.11 2.61 -9.19
N LEU A 37 -7.66 3.83 -9.28
CA LEU A 37 -9.00 4.12 -8.81
C LEU A 37 -10.05 3.28 -9.54
N ARG A 38 -9.99 3.23 -10.88
CA ARG A 38 -10.92 2.42 -11.68
C ARG A 38 -10.79 0.93 -11.40
N SER A 39 -9.57 0.39 -11.48
CA SER A 39 -9.32 -1.05 -11.27
C SER A 39 -9.74 -1.52 -9.88
N ILE A 40 -9.51 -0.72 -8.83
CA ILE A 40 -9.93 -1.09 -7.47
C ILE A 40 -11.46 -1.00 -7.35
N GLU A 41 -12.10 0.00 -7.96
CA GLU A 41 -13.56 0.17 -7.89
C GLU A 41 -14.34 -0.89 -8.67
N GLU A 42 -13.79 -1.39 -9.78
CA GLU A 42 -14.38 -2.49 -10.54
C GLU A 42 -14.49 -3.77 -9.70
N VAL A 43 -13.53 -4.00 -8.80
CA VAL A 43 -13.53 -5.13 -7.87
C VAL A 43 -14.38 -4.85 -6.64
N VAL A 44 -14.14 -3.73 -5.96
CA VAL A 44 -14.75 -3.43 -4.65
C VAL A 44 -16.22 -3.04 -4.77
N LYS A 45 -16.63 -2.43 -5.89
CA LYS A 45 -18.00 -2.01 -6.20
C LYS A 45 -18.69 -1.27 -5.04
N PRO A 46 -18.10 -0.16 -4.56
CA PRO A 46 -18.55 0.50 -3.34
C PRO A 46 -19.88 1.23 -3.53
N GLU A 47 -20.66 1.31 -2.45
CA GLU A 47 -21.95 2.02 -2.41
C GLU A 47 -21.76 3.54 -2.33
N ASP A 48 -20.74 3.96 -1.58
CA ASP A 48 -20.41 5.35 -1.33
C ASP A 48 -18.89 5.55 -1.34
N LYS A 49 -18.44 6.72 -1.79
CA LYS A 49 -17.04 6.99 -2.10
C LYS A 49 -16.64 8.39 -1.64
N ASP A 50 -15.63 8.46 -0.76
CA ASP A 50 -14.96 9.70 -0.37
C ASP A 50 -13.50 9.68 -0.81
N TYR A 51 -13.00 10.82 -1.31
CA TYR A 51 -11.62 10.97 -1.75
C TYR A 51 -10.95 12.19 -1.13
N VAL A 52 -9.71 12.01 -0.67
CA VAL A 52 -8.86 13.08 -0.14
C VAL A 52 -7.56 13.10 -0.93
N TRP A 53 -7.27 14.22 -1.58
CA TRP A 53 -6.03 14.42 -2.32
C TRP A 53 -4.83 14.51 -1.38
N LEU A 54 -3.72 13.89 -1.78
CA LEU A 54 -2.45 13.98 -1.06
C LEU A 54 -1.44 14.68 -1.96
N GLY A 55 -1.00 15.88 -1.54
CA GLY A 55 0.04 16.65 -2.22
C GLY A 55 -0.19 16.87 -3.72
N GLY A 56 -1.45 16.99 -4.14
CA GLY A 56 -1.88 17.28 -5.52
C GLY A 56 -1.67 16.13 -6.52
N TYR A 57 -0.43 15.77 -6.83
CA TYR A 57 -0.10 14.77 -7.85
C TYR A 57 0.65 13.56 -7.31
N ILE A 58 0.79 13.45 -5.98
CA ILE A 58 1.56 12.38 -5.34
C ILE A 58 0.66 11.30 -4.74
N GLY A 59 -0.65 11.37 -4.91
CA GLY A 59 -1.56 10.34 -4.44
C GLY A 59 -2.88 10.85 -3.91
N PHE A 60 -3.62 9.94 -3.29
CA PHE A 60 -4.90 10.20 -2.66
C PHE A 60 -5.20 9.11 -1.62
N ARG A 61 -6.14 9.41 -0.73
CA ARG A 61 -6.83 8.43 0.10
C ARG A 61 -8.25 8.27 -0.40
N ALA A 62 -8.65 7.04 -0.71
CA ALA A 62 -10.01 6.67 -1.03
C ALA A 62 -10.62 5.91 0.16
N VAL A 63 -11.85 6.26 0.47
CA VAL A 63 -12.61 5.70 1.58
C VAL A 63 -13.94 5.23 1.01
N TYR A 64 -14.11 3.91 0.97
CA TYR A 64 -15.30 3.28 0.41
C TYR A 64 -16.16 2.65 1.49
N LYS A 65 -17.47 2.95 1.46
CA LYS A 65 -18.48 2.16 2.15
C LYS A 65 -18.93 1.05 1.22
N VAL A 66 -18.82 -0.19 1.66
CA VAL A 66 -19.10 -1.37 0.81
C VAL A 66 -20.37 -2.07 1.30
N ASN A 67 -20.52 -2.25 2.61
CA ASN A 67 -21.66 -2.90 3.29
C ASN A 67 -22.16 -4.19 2.62
N ARG A 68 -21.25 -4.98 2.06
CA ARG A 68 -21.56 -6.22 1.35
C ARG A 68 -20.62 -7.33 1.78
N ASP A 69 -21.14 -8.54 1.83
CA ASP A 69 -20.42 -9.73 2.28
C ASP A 69 -19.78 -9.50 3.66
N ASN A 70 -18.49 -9.80 3.83
CA ASN A 70 -17.78 -9.55 5.07
C ASN A 70 -17.04 -8.20 5.08
N ILE A 71 -17.33 -7.27 4.17
CA ILE A 71 -16.62 -5.98 4.07
C ILE A 71 -17.56 -4.83 4.40
N ARG A 72 -17.30 -4.19 5.53
CA ARG A 72 -18.02 -2.97 5.95
C ARG A 72 -17.42 -1.74 5.27
N LYS A 73 -16.10 -1.60 5.36
CA LYS A 73 -15.36 -0.43 4.85
C LYS A 73 -14.07 -0.86 4.17
N PHE A 74 -13.80 -0.31 3.00
CA PHE A 74 -12.58 -0.55 2.25
C PHE A 74 -11.88 0.79 2.02
N GLU A 75 -10.74 1.00 2.67
CA GLU A 75 -9.96 2.21 2.47
C GLU A 75 -8.64 1.87 1.82
N TYR A 76 -8.16 2.74 0.94
CA TYR A 76 -6.77 2.66 0.53
C TYR A 76 -6.15 4.04 0.34
N THR A 77 -4.86 4.11 0.60
CA THR A 77 -4.04 5.29 0.33
C THR A 77 -3.02 4.93 -0.71
N LEU A 78 -3.03 5.64 -1.84
CA LEU A 78 -2.00 5.56 -2.86
C LEU A 78 -1.01 6.70 -2.65
N THR A 79 0.28 6.40 -2.68
CA THR A 79 1.36 7.39 -2.68
C THR A 79 2.32 7.10 -3.82
N LEU A 80 2.36 8.00 -4.79
CA LEU A 80 3.22 7.94 -5.96
C LEU A 80 4.47 8.78 -5.74
N LEU A 81 5.58 8.34 -6.31
CA LEU A 81 6.80 9.14 -6.42
C LEU A 81 6.49 10.46 -7.17
N PRO A 82 7.12 11.58 -6.78
CA PRO A 82 6.87 12.90 -7.33
C PRO A 82 7.54 13.08 -8.69
N ARG A 83 7.09 12.34 -9.71
CA ARG A 83 7.67 12.33 -11.05
C ARG A 83 7.66 13.69 -11.73
N HIS A 84 6.79 14.60 -11.31
CA HIS A 84 6.74 15.99 -11.81
C HIS A 84 7.89 16.86 -11.30
N SER A 85 8.53 16.50 -10.17
CA SER A 85 9.57 17.31 -9.53
C SER A 85 10.96 16.85 -9.95
N LEU A 86 11.48 17.38 -11.07
CA LEU A 86 12.78 16.97 -11.64
C LEU A 86 13.91 16.91 -10.59
N LEU A 87 14.04 17.94 -9.77
CA LEU A 87 15.14 18.09 -8.80
C LEU A 87 14.94 17.22 -7.55
N TYR A 88 13.69 16.99 -7.15
CA TYR A 88 13.37 16.21 -5.94
C TYR A 88 13.21 14.71 -6.20
N PHE A 89 12.90 14.33 -7.44
CA PHE A 89 12.66 12.94 -7.81
C PHE A 89 13.82 11.99 -7.48
N PRO A 90 15.11 12.34 -7.69
CA PRO A 90 16.23 11.50 -7.25
C PRO A 90 16.27 11.28 -5.74
N VAL A 91 15.99 12.32 -4.95
CA VAL A 91 15.91 12.23 -3.49
C VAL A 91 14.76 11.33 -3.06
N ALA A 92 13.60 11.43 -3.74
CA ALA A 92 12.45 10.58 -3.49
C ALA A 92 12.71 9.10 -3.83
N LEU A 93 13.46 8.81 -4.91
CA LEU A 93 13.87 7.44 -5.25
C LEU A 93 14.74 6.81 -4.16
N LEU A 94 15.67 7.57 -3.56
CA LEU A 94 16.54 7.07 -2.48
C LEU A 94 15.80 6.89 -1.15
N THR A 95 14.88 7.81 -0.84
CA THR A 95 14.19 7.84 0.47
C THR A 95 12.93 6.98 0.49
N SER A 96 12.06 7.13 -0.51
CA SER A 96 10.77 6.43 -0.61
C SER A 96 10.85 5.09 -1.32
N ARG A 97 11.90 4.87 -2.13
CA ARG A 97 12.19 3.66 -2.92
C ARG A 97 11.23 3.42 -4.09
N HIS A 98 9.94 3.40 -3.84
CA HIS A 98 8.91 3.07 -4.84
C HIS A 98 7.55 3.71 -4.48
N ASP A 99 6.61 3.64 -5.42
CA ASP A 99 5.19 3.93 -5.16
C ASP A 99 4.64 2.97 -4.10
N LYS A 100 3.66 3.39 -3.32
CA LYS A 100 3.10 2.62 -2.19
C LYS A 100 1.59 2.66 -2.25
N ILE A 101 0.97 1.52 -1.95
CA ILE A 101 -0.45 1.45 -1.67
C ILE A 101 -0.65 0.81 -0.30
N TYR A 102 -1.52 1.43 0.49
CA TYR A 102 -1.89 1.02 1.83
C TYR A 102 -3.37 0.64 1.80
N PHE A 103 -3.72 -0.61 2.01
CA PHE A 103 -5.09 -1.05 2.17
C PHE A 103 -5.44 -1.16 3.66
N VAL A 104 -6.59 -0.63 4.04
CA VAL A 104 -7.17 -0.70 5.39
C VAL A 104 -8.60 -1.18 5.22
N ILE A 105 -8.81 -2.48 5.40
CA ILE A 105 -10.08 -3.15 5.17
C ILE A 105 -10.69 -3.49 6.51
N ARG A 106 -11.91 -3.00 6.77
CA ARG A 106 -12.65 -3.31 8.00
C ARG A 106 -13.74 -4.34 7.70
N PRO A 107 -13.59 -5.56 8.21
CA PRO A 107 -14.62 -6.56 8.07
C PRO A 107 -15.84 -6.30 8.96
N PHE A 108 -16.91 -7.05 8.72
CA PHE A 108 -18.02 -7.22 9.66
C PHE A 108 -17.66 -8.21 10.76
N ALA A 109 -17.01 -9.32 10.39
CA ALA A 109 -16.45 -10.28 11.33
C ALA A 109 -15.41 -9.60 12.22
N GLU A 110 -15.32 -10.07 13.46
CA GLU A 110 -14.34 -9.58 14.42
C GLU A 110 -13.02 -10.33 14.24
N ILE A 111 -11.94 -9.58 14.03
CA ILE A 111 -10.58 -10.10 14.09
C ILE A 111 -10.24 -10.34 15.55
N LYS A 112 -10.17 -11.60 15.97
CA LYS A 112 -9.95 -11.99 17.37
C LYS A 112 -8.48 -12.03 17.79
N ARG A 113 -7.56 -12.18 16.84
CA ARG A 113 -6.15 -12.45 17.10
C ARG A 113 -5.24 -11.58 16.25
N GLU A 114 -4.17 -11.13 16.87
CA GLU A 114 -3.15 -10.31 16.24
C GLU A 114 -2.13 -11.17 15.48
N ALA A 115 -1.87 -10.78 14.24
CA ALA A 115 -0.90 -11.41 13.36
C ALA A 115 -0.30 -10.39 12.40
N HIS A 116 1.02 -10.38 12.26
CA HIS A 116 1.77 -9.47 11.41
C HIS A 116 2.79 -10.25 10.60
N LEU A 117 2.94 -9.88 9.33
CA LEU A 117 4.04 -10.26 8.45
C LEU A 117 4.72 -9.00 7.96
N ILE A 118 5.96 -8.77 8.39
CA ILE A 118 6.73 -7.58 8.06
C ILE A 118 7.98 -7.97 7.29
N GLN A 119 8.15 -7.47 6.07
CA GLN A 119 9.37 -7.73 5.30
C GLN A 119 10.59 -7.16 6.02
N LYS A 120 11.59 -8.01 6.30
CA LYS A 120 12.82 -7.56 6.95
C LYS A 120 13.55 -6.51 6.12
N GLY A 121 14.08 -5.48 6.79
CA GLY A 121 14.80 -4.37 6.16
C GLY A 121 13.92 -3.36 5.39
N TYR A 122 12.59 -3.55 5.39
CA TYR A 122 11.69 -2.56 4.81
C TYR A 122 11.60 -1.30 5.67
N TYR A 123 11.26 -1.47 6.96
CA TYR A 123 11.22 -0.37 7.91
C TYR A 123 12.61 -0.07 8.45
N ARG A 124 12.95 1.23 8.57
CA ARG A 124 14.16 1.68 9.27
C ARG A 124 14.01 1.59 10.79
N LEU A 125 12.79 1.83 11.27
CA LEU A 125 12.35 1.70 12.65
C LEU A 125 11.11 0.81 12.62
N SER A 126 11.09 -0.25 13.41
CA SER A 126 9.94 -1.16 13.46
C SER A 126 8.64 -0.37 13.69
N PRO A 127 7.55 -0.72 13.00
CA PRO A 127 6.27 -0.10 13.26
C PRO A 127 5.89 -0.37 14.73
N ASN A 128 5.27 0.61 15.38
CA ASN A 128 4.80 0.42 16.75
C ASN A 128 3.67 -0.62 16.75
N ILE A 129 3.95 -1.81 17.29
CA ILE A 129 2.98 -2.88 17.50
C ILE A 129 2.67 -2.89 18.99
N GLU A 130 1.47 -2.49 19.37
CA GLU A 130 1.18 -2.22 20.79
C GLU A 130 1.30 -3.46 21.70
N ASN A 131 0.99 -4.65 21.19
CA ASN A 131 1.08 -5.91 21.93
C ASN A 131 2.34 -6.72 21.61
N GLU A 132 3.38 -6.09 21.04
CA GLU A 132 4.58 -6.77 20.55
C GLU A 132 5.20 -7.74 21.57
N ASP A 133 5.20 -7.35 22.85
CA ASP A 133 5.78 -8.13 23.96
C ASP A 133 5.06 -9.47 24.23
N PHE A 134 3.79 -9.59 23.82
CA PHE A 134 2.97 -10.79 24.03
C PHE A 134 2.89 -11.68 22.79
N LEU A 135 3.46 -11.25 21.67
CA LEU A 135 3.42 -11.99 20.41
C LEU A 135 4.61 -12.94 20.29
N GLN A 136 4.34 -14.14 19.77
CA GLN A 136 5.42 -15.01 19.31
C GLN A 136 6.08 -14.40 18.09
N ARG A 137 7.41 -14.48 18.04
CA ARG A 137 8.20 -13.94 16.94
C ARG A 137 9.00 -15.05 16.26
N GLU A 138 8.95 -15.07 14.94
CA GLU A 138 9.83 -15.92 14.15
C GLU A 138 10.19 -15.26 12.82
N THR A 139 11.25 -15.76 12.20
CA THR A 139 11.56 -15.41 10.80
C THR A 139 10.96 -16.48 9.91
N ILE A 140 10.18 -16.06 8.91
CA ILE A 140 9.71 -16.94 7.85
C ILE A 140 10.19 -16.44 6.49
N GLU A 141 10.31 -17.36 5.55
CA GLU A 141 10.61 -17.03 4.16
C GLU A 141 9.33 -17.11 3.32
N ILE A 142 9.14 -16.08 2.49
CA ILE A 142 8.08 -16.00 1.49
C ILE A 142 8.70 -15.56 0.18
N ALA A 143 8.64 -16.43 -0.84
CA ALA A 143 9.18 -16.18 -2.18
C ALA A 143 10.62 -15.62 -2.18
N GLY A 144 11.55 -16.19 -1.40
CA GLY A 144 12.94 -15.72 -1.36
C GLY A 144 13.19 -14.44 -0.56
N LYS A 145 12.19 -13.95 0.19
CA LYS A 145 12.30 -12.80 1.10
C LYS A 145 12.01 -13.21 2.52
N GLU A 146 12.82 -12.72 3.45
CA GLU A 146 12.58 -12.89 4.88
C GLU A 146 11.52 -11.92 5.39
N TYR A 147 10.61 -12.46 6.18
CA TYR A 147 9.61 -11.73 6.93
C TYR A 147 9.77 -12.02 8.41
N GLU A 148 9.61 -10.98 9.22
CA GLU A 148 9.36 -11.10 10.63
C GLU A 148 7.87 -11.34 10.83
N ALA A 149 7.55 -12.51 11.38
CA ALA A 149 6.19 -12.89 11.74
C ALA A 149 5.99 -12.65 13.23
N LEU A 150 4.98 -11.85 13.59
CA LEU A 150 4.55 -11.64 14.98
C LEU A 150 3.11 -12.11 15.12
N TYR A 151 2.82 -12.98 16.08
CA TYR A 151 1.48 -13.59 16.16
C TYR A 151 1.10 -14.16 17.52
N GLU A 152 -0.21 -14.23 17.77
CA GLU A 152 -0.78 -15.02 18.86
C GLU A 152 -0.93 -16.51 18.49
N LYS A 153 -1.36 -16.80 17.25
CA LYS A 153 -1.52 -18.16 16.72
C LYS A 153 -0.89 -18.32 15.35
N LYS A 154 -0.05 -19.35 15.21
CA LYS A 154 0.66 -19.71 13.97
C LYS A 154 -0.27 -19.86 12.76
N ARG A 155 -1.50 -20.36 12.96
CA ARG A 155 -2.50 -20.53 11.89
C ARG A 155 -2.79 -19.21 11.17
N ASP A 156 -2.85 -18.09 11.88
CA ASP A 156 -3.17 -16.80 11.29
C ASP A 156 -2.02 -16.29 10.42
N VAL A 157 -0.77 -16.54 10.84
CA VAL A 157 0.43 -16.29 10.01
C VAL A 157 0.47 -17.15 8.76
N ILE A 158 0.10 -18.44 8.87
CA ILE A 158 0.02 -19.32 7.69
C ILE A 158 -0.98 -18.78 6.68
N LYS A 159 -2.18 -18.36 7.13
CA LYS A 159 -3.18 -17.72 6.26
C LYS A 159 -2.66 -16.45 5.61
N LEU A 160 -1.95 -15.59 6.35
CA LEU A 160 -1.34 -14.38 5.80
C LEU A 160 -0.24 -14.72 4.79
N LYS A 161 0.58 -15.73 5.06
CA LYS A 161 1.61 -16.21 4.14
C LYS A 161 1.00 -16.71 2.83
N GLU A 162 -0.01 -17.56 2.91
CA GLU A 162 -0.76 -18.07 1.74
C GLU A 162 -1.33 -16.91 0.91
N LEU A 163 -1.87 -15.88 1.57
CA LEU A 163 -2.34 -14.68 0.88
C LEU A 163 -1.20 -13.99 0.13
N VAL A 164 -0.08 -13.72 0.79
CA VAL A 164 1.07 -13.04 0.18
C VAL A 164 1.62 -13.83 -1.01
N GLU A 165 1.74 -15.15 -0.89
CA GLU A 165 2.18 -16.04 -1.97
C GLU A 165 1.19 -16.08 -3.14
N SER A 166 -0.11 -15.91 -2.85
CA SER A 166 -1.13 -15.89 -3.88
C SER A 166 -1.12 -14.61 -4.71
N LEU A 167 -0.60 -13.48 -4.21
CA LEU A 167 -0.57 -12.20 -4.92
C LEU A 167 0.31 -12.27 -6.17
N SER A 168 0.05 -11.40 -7.14
CA SER A 168 0.68 -11.46 -8.47
C SER A 168 2.19 -11.29 -8.39
N ASN A 169 2.67 -10.50 -7.42
CA ASN A 169 4.09 -10.41 -7.09
C ASN A 169 4.29 -10.34 -5.56
N PRO A 170 4.60 -11.48 -4.90
CA PRO A 170 4.80 -11.52 -3.45
C PRO A 170 5.92 -10.59 -2.94
N HIS A 171 6.91 -10.26 -3.79
CA HIS A 171 8.02 -9.37 -3.41
C HIS A 171 7.57 -7.93 -3.18
N ASN A 172 6.43 -7.54 -3.76
CA ASN A 172 5.89 -6.20 -3.61
C ASN A 172 5.27 -5.97 -2.24
N VAL A 173 4.88 -7.02 -1.53
CA VAL A 173 4.28 -6.93 -0.20
C VAL A 173 5.34 -6.60 0.84
N LYS A 174 5.04 -5.62 1.70
CA LYS A 174 5.97 -5.10 2.71
C LYS A 174 5.47 -5.33 4.12
N HIS A 175 4.17 -5.23 4.32
CA HIS A 175 3.54 -5.47 5.61
C HIS A 175 2.11 -5.97 5.38
N VAL A 176 1.74 -7.07 6.01
CA VAL A 176 0.34 -7.53 6.11
C VAL A 176 0.02 -7.77 7.57
N SER A 177 -1.15 -7.32 8.04
CA SER A 177 -1.54 -7.56 9.42
C SER A 177 -3.04 -7.72 9.64
N LEU A 178 -3.35 -8.43 10.71
CA LEU A 178 -4.65 -8.54 11.34
C LEU A 178 -4.55 -7.90 12.72
N THR A 179 -5.31 -6.85 12.96
CA THR A 179 -5.21 -6.08 14.21
C THR A 179 -6.58 -6.06 14.91
N PRO A 180 -6.78 -6.85 15.98
CA PRO A 180 -8.04 -6.95 16.73
C PRO A 180 -8.56 -5.62 17.24
N LYS A 181 -7.69 -4.82 17.88
CA LYS A 181 -8.05 -3.55 18.53
C LYS A 181 -8.82 -2.58 17.63
N THR A 182 -8.43 -2.51 16.35
CA THR A 182 -9.06 -1.61 15.37
C THR A 182 -10.00 -2.35 14.41
N ASN A 183 -10.09 -3.68 14.54
CA ASN A 183 -10.72 -4.60 13.61
C ASN A 183 -10.34 -4.30 12.15
N VAL A 184 -9.03 -4.26 11.89
CA VAL A 184 -8.45 -3.92 10.58
C VAL A 184 -7.64 -5.09 10.03
N PHE A 185 -7.90 -5.42 8.77
CA PHE A 185 -6.97 -6.13 7.90
C PHE A 185 -6.20 -5.09 7.08
N TYR A 186 -4.87 -5.08 7.23
CA TYR A 186 -3.99 -4.09 6.63
C TYR A 186 -3.00 -4.74 5.66
N VAL A 187 -2.76 -4.08 4.52
CA VAL A 187 -1.75 -4.48 3.54
C VAL A 187 -1.01 -3.25 3.05
N LEU A 188 0.32 -3.28 3.12
CA LEU A 188 1.21 -2.33 2.46
C LEU A 188 1.99 -3.06 1.38
N MET A 189 1.91 -2.56 0.16
CA MET A 189 2.67 -3.10 -0.96
C MET A 189 3.10 -2.02 -1.96
N LYS A 190 4.05 -2.37 -2.81
CA LYS A 190 4.32 -1.65 -4.06
C LYS A 190 3.22 -2.01 -5.06
N PRO A 191 2.39 -1.06 -5.54
CA PRO A 191 1.37 -1.37 -6.52
C PRO A 191 1.98 -1.52 -7.92
N GLU A 192 1.35 -2.35 -8.75
CA GLU A 192 1.68 -2.52 -10.17
C GLU A 192 0.40 -2.31 -10.99
N PRO A 193 0.39 -1.41 -11.99
CA PRO A 193 -0.83 -1.08 -12.73
C PRO A 193 -1.50 -2.30 -13.37
N ASP A 194 -0.69 -3.22 -13.91
CA ASP A 194 -1.19 -4.36 -14.70
C ASP A 194 -1.81 -5.48 -13.84
N THR A 195 -1.51 -5.51 -12.54
CA THR A 195 -1.88 -6.63 -11.65
C THR A 195 -2.74 -6.22 -10.46
N ILE A 196 -2.93 -4.91 -10.24
CA ILE A 196 -3.62 -4.40 -9.05
C ILE A 196 -5.05 -4.91 -8.90
N GLU A 197 -5.80 -5.03 -10.00
CA GLU A 197 -7.18 -5.53 -9.99
C GLU A 197 -7.22 -6.95 -9.40
N ARG A 198 -6.42 -7.86 -9.97
CA ARG A 198 -6.29 -9.25 -9.52
C ARG A 198 -5.80 -9.36 -8.08
N ASP A 199 -4.91 -8.47 -7.66
CA ASP A 199 -4.41 -8.46 -6.27
C ASP A 199 -5.52 -8.02 -5.30
N VAL A 200 -6.30 -7.01 -5.66
CA VAL A 200 -7.45 -6.55 -4.86
C VAL A 200 -8.53 -7.63 -4.78
N GLU A 201 -8.79 -8.37 -5.85
CA GLU A 201 -9.70 -9.52 -5.82
C GLU A 201 -9.28 -10.57 -4.77
N LYS A 202 -7.98 -10.84 -4.67
CA LYS A 202 -7.44 -11.77 -3.66
C LYS A 202 -7.59 -11.21 -2.25
N LEU A 203 -7.40 -9.90 -2.05
CA LEU A 203 -7.63 -9.26 -0.76
C LEU A 203 -9.12 -9.33 -0.35
N VAL A 204 -10.03 -9.00 -1.26
CA VAL A 204 -11.49 -9.08 -1.03
C VAL A 204 -11.90 -10.51 -0.69
N ARG A 205 -11.42 -11.48 -1.47
CA ARG A 205 -11.67 -12.91 -1.24
C ARG A 205 -11.15 -13.39 0.10
N PHE A 206 -9.95 -12.97 0.49
CA PHE A 206 -9.37 -13.30 1.79
C PHE A 206 -10.26 -12.84 2.93
N VAL A 207 -10.79 -11.60 2.85
CA VAL A 207 -11.70 -11.07 3.87
C VAL A 207 -13.02 -11.84 3.89
N ASN A 208 -13.59 -12.16 2.72
CA ASN A 208 -14.88 -12.84 2.62
C ASN A 208 -14.83 -14.32 3.02
N GLU A 209 -13.73 -15.03 2.74
CA GLU A 209 -13.60 -16.46 2.97
C GLU A 209 -12.83 -16.75 4.28
N LYS A 210 -11.61 -16.22 4.42
CA LYS A 210 -10.68 -16.65 5.49
C LYS A 210 -10.87 -15.95 6.82
N LEU A 211 -11.38 -14.71 6.81
CA LEU A 211 -11.72 -13.95 8.03
C LEU A 211 -13.16 -14.20 8.49
N ARG A 212 -14.05 -14.65 7.61
CA ARG A 212 -15.41 -15.04 7.99
C ARG A 212 -15.42 -16.32 8.85
N GLU A 213 -14.52 -17.25 8.55
CA GLU A 213 -14.40 -18.54 9.27
C GLU A 213 -13.81 -18.41 10.68
N SER A 214 -13.03 -17.38 11.02
CA SER A 214 -12.46 -17.22 12.37
C SER A 214 -13.47 -16.77 13.42
N ALA A 215 -14.66 -16.33 13.00
CA ALA A 215 -15.74 -15.94 13.89
C ALA A 215 -16.35 -17.12 14.68
N PHE A 216 -16.24 -18.36 14.18
CA PHE A 216 -16.94 -19.54 14.72
C PHE A 216 -16.08 -20.64 15.32
N SER A 217 -14.75 -20.55 15.32
CA SER A 217 -13.91 -21.53 16.02
C SER A 217 -13.48 -21.00 17.37
N SER A 218 -14.30 -21.29 18.39
CA SER A 218 -13.92 -21.33 19.80
C SER A 218 -12.72 -22.24 20.01
#